data_AF-A0A7Y4WXP3-F1
#
_entry.id   AF-A0A7Y4WXP3-F1
#
_cell.length_a   1.000
_cell.length_b   1.000
_cell.length_c   1.000
_cell.angle_alpha   90.00
_cell.angle_beta   90.00
_cell.angle_gamma   90.00
#
_symmetry.space_group_name_H-M   'P 1'
#
loop_
_entity.id
_entity.type
_entity.pdbx_description
1 polymer ?
#
loop_
_entity_poly.entity_id
_entity_poly.type
_entity_poly.pdbx_seq_one_letter_code
_entity_poly.pdbx_strand_id
1 'polypeptide(L)'
;MLDEHGLLPCDDSLGRLDAWYADLSNNPNSIGLAVVSGPPEEKHRSVFRQHLMQANARFRKASEVLELKYVRANSPGEIKIQLWRIPAGGGVPRIENVDNTFSLPGYIKPFRLGTEYPEFVDDICPGDRSEKSVFAAFLSDNPTARGNIVVRGRTLTLAKAKAARILRTLKGQYAIAGNRLHFFPRKRSVPLNNLEPIVEYWYLP
;
A
#
# COMPACT_ATOMS: atom_id res chain seq x y z
N MET A 1 8.31 -5.39 22.85
CA MET A 1 7.91 -4.27 21.97
C MET A 1 9.02 -3.25 22.00
N LEU A 2 9.46 -2.74 20.86
CA LEU A 2 10.49 -1.70 20.79
C LEU A 2 9.88 -0.33 20.56
N ASP A 3 8.86 -0.26 19.71
CA ASP A 3 8.20 0.98 19.34
C ASP A 3 6.70 0.76 19.07
N GLU A 4 5.89 1.77 19.38
CA GLU A 4 4.46 1.85 19.05
C GLU A 4 4.12 3.29 18.68
N HIS A 5 3.43 3.47 17.55
CA HIS A 5 2.97 4.78 17.12
C HIS A 5 1.71 4.70 16.25
N GLY A 6 0.98 5.82 16.16
CA GLY A 6 -0.13 5.98 15.23
C GLY A 6 0.35 6.26 13.79
N LEU A 7 -0.50 6.89 12.99
CA LEU A 7 -0.11 7.35 11.66
C LEU A 7 0.80 8.57 11.75
N LEU A 8 2.04 8.41 11.30
CA LEU A 8 3.02 9.48 11.22
C LEU A 8 3.20 9.96 9.77
N PRO A 9 3.75 11.18 9.58
CA PRO A 9 4.36 11.58 8.33
C PRO A 9 5.36 10.53 7.84
N CYS A 10 5.65 10.57 6.55
CA CYS A 10 6.48 9.55 5.93
C CYS A 10 7.89 9.52 6.51
N ASP A 11 8.55 10.67 6.60
CA ASP A 11 9.93 10.80 7.07
C ASP A 11 10.09 10.23 8.49
N ASP A 12 9.16 10.58 9.39
CA ASP A 12 9.12 10.05 10.75
C ASP A 12 8.90 8.52 10.77
N SER A 13 8.03 8.02 9.89
CA SER A 13 7.78 6.58 9.77
C SER A 13 9.04 5.85 9.29
N LEU A 14 9.76 6.42 8.31
CA LEU A 14 10.99 5.83 7.78
C LEU A 14 12.14 5.88 8.79
N GLY A 15 12.29 6.99 9.52
CA GLY A 15 13.31 7.10 10.57
C GLY A 15 13.12 6.05 11.67
N ARG A 16 11.86 5.76 12.05
CA ARG A 16 11.54 4.70 13.01
C ARG A 16 11.83 3.29 12.47
N LEU A 17 11.53 3.04 11.19
CA LEU A 17 11.89 1.78 10.54
C LEU A 17 13.40 1.59 10.47
N ASP A 18 14.16 2.63 10.13
CA ASP A 18 15.61 2.58 10.07
C ASP A 18 16.22 2.29 11.46
N ALA A 19 15.69 2.92 12.52
CA ALA A 19 16.09 2.62 13.90
C ALA A 19 15.78 1.16 14.29
N TRP A 20 14.61 0.66 13.88
CA TRP A 20 14.20 -0.72 14.12
C TRP A 20 15.08 -1.73 13.38
N TYR A 21 15.43 -1.47 12.11
CA TYR A 21 16.38 -2.32 11.37
C TYR A 21 17.77 -2.30 11.99
N ALA A 22 18.24 -1.14 12.45
CA ALA A 22 19.54 -1.04 13.14
C ALA A 22 19.57 -1.89 14.42
N ASP A 23 18.51 -1.89 15.22
CA ASP A 23 18.40 -2.77 16.39
C ASP A 23 18.42 -4.26 16.00
N LEU A 24 17.71 -4.63 14.93
CA LEU A 24 17.71 -6.00 14.42
C LEU A 24 19.09 -6.41 13.87
N SER A 25 19.80 -5.52 13.17
CA SER A 25 21.17 -5.78 12.69
C SER A 25 22.16 -6.01 13.84
N ASN A 26 21.97 -5.32 14.96
CA ASN A 26 22.75 -5.55 16.18
C ASN A 26 22.36 -6.86 16.91
N ASN A 27 21.26 -7.49 16.52
CA ASN A 27 20.72 -8.70 17.13
C ASN A 27 20.32 -9.73 16.05
N PRO A 28 21.27 -10.25 15.25
CA PRO A 28 21.00 -10.93 13.97
C PRO A 28 20.19 -12.23 14.06
N ASN A 29 20.13 -12.85 15.24
CA ASN A 29 19.31 -14.05 15.47
C ASN A 29 17.86 -13.72 15.89
N SER A 30 17.48 -12.45 15.90
CA SER A 30 16.14 -12.01 16.26
C SER A 30 15.23 -11.92 15.04
N ILE A 31 13.94 -12.10 15.27
CA ILE A 31 12.90 -11.88 14.26
C ILE A 31 12.35 -10.46 14.45
N GLY A 32 12.31 -9.69 13.37
CA GLY A 32 11.56 -8.45 13.30
C GLY A 32 10.10 -8.75 13.02
N LEU A 33 9.18 -8.34 13.91
CA LEU A 33 7.74 -8.36 13.65
C LEU A 33 7.17 -6.94 13.63
N ALA A 34 6.62 -6.53 12.49
CA ALA A 34 5.83 -5.30 12.34
C ALA A 34 4.34 -5.65 12.28
N VAL A 35 3.54 -5.02 13.15
CA VAL A 35 2.09 -5.19 13.22
C VAL A 35 1.43 -3.87 12.86
N VAL A 36 0.54 -3.87 11.87
CA VAL A 36 -0.32 -2.73 11.53
C VAL A 36 -1.74 -3.09 11.92
N SER A 37 -2.21 -2.51 13.02
CA SER A 37 -3.58 -2.69 13.49
C SER A 37 -4.42 -1.45 13.20
N GLY A 38 -5.72 -1.64 12.97
CA GLY A 38 -6.64 -0.53 12.73
C GLY A 38 -8.05 -1.02 12.49
N PRO A 39 -9.01 -0.10 12.32
CA PRO A 39 -10.40 -0.47 12.17
C PRO A 39 -10.63 -1.04 10.75
N PRO A 40 -11.55 -2.01 10.58
CA PRO A 40 -11.72 -2.73 9.32
C PRO A 40 -12.10 -1.82 8.14
N GLU A 41 -12.79 -0.70 8.39
CA GLU A 41 -13.12 0.32 7.40
C GLU A 41 -11.90 1.08 6.86
N GLU A 42 -10.82 1.17 7.64
CA GLU A 42 -9.56 1.80 7.25
C GLU A 42 -8.50 0.80 6.76
N LYS A 43 -8.89 -0.46 6.51
CA LYS A 43 -7.96 -1.52 6.08
C LYS A 43 -7.08 -1.12 4.90
N HIS A 44 -7.60 -0.31 3.97
CA HIS A 44 -6.81 0.23 2.86
C HIS A 44 -5.56 0.98 3.33
N ARG A 45 -5.67 1.81 4.38
CA ARG A 45 -4.53 2.54 4.95
C ARG A 45 -3.55 1.57 5.62
N SER A 46 -4.05 0.56 6.34
CA SER A 46 -3.19 -0.47 6.97
C SER A 46 -2.39 -1.27 5.93
N VAL A 47 -3.05 -1.62 4.81
CA VAL A 47 -2.40 -2.26 3.65
C VAL A 47 -1.29 -1.36 3.09
N PHE A 48 -1.58 -0.08 2.81
CA PHE A 48 -0.56 0.85 2.31
C PHE A 48 0.61 1.04 3.27
N ARG A 49 0.35 1.07 4.58
CA ARG A 49 1.42 1.18 5.58
C ARG A 49 2.31 -0.05 5.61
N GLN A 50 1.74 -1.25 5.57
CA GLN A 50 2.54 -2.46 5.43
C GLN A 50 3.36 -2.45 4.13
N HIS A 51 2.76 -2.07 3.01
CA HIS A 51 3.45 -1.98 1.71
C HIS A 51 4.62 -1.01 1.77
N LEU A 52 4.44 0.16 2.38
CA LEU A 52 5.52 1.14 2.60
C LEU A 52 6.67 0.52 3.41
N MET A 53 6.38 -0.19 4.49
CA MET A 53 7.41 -0.85 5.31
C MET A 53 8.17 -1.90 4.51
N GLN A 54 7.46 -2.73 3.75
CA GLN A 54 8.06 -3.76 2.89
C GLN A 54 8.93 -3.14 1.78
N ALA A 55 8.45 -2.06 1.15
CA ALA A 55 9.19 -1.33 0.13
C ALA A 55 10.46 -0.71 0.71
N ASN A 56 10.37 -0.09 1.89
CA ASN A 56 11.52 0.48 2.59
C ASN A 56 12.52 -0.60 3.03
N ALA A 57 12.08 -1.75 3.54
CA ALA A 57 12.95 -2.87 3.87
C ALA A 57 13.72 -3.39 2.65
N ARG A 58 13.06 -3.48 1.48
CA ARG A 58 13.73 -3.84 0.22
C ARG A 58 14.72 -2.77 -0.22
N PHE A 59 14.34 -1.50 -0.16
CA PHE A 59 15.21 -0.37 -0.51
C PHE A 59 16.49 -0.35 0.35
N ARG A 60 16.36 -0.63 1.65
CA ARG A 60 17.49 -0.75 2.59
C ARG A 60 18.24 -2.09 2.50
N LYS A 61 17.78 -3.03 1.66
CA LYS A 61 18.22 -4.43 1.62
C LYS A 61 18.10 -5.15 2.97
N ALA A 62 17.32 -4.62 3.90
CA ALA A 62 17.09 -5.20 5.22
C ALA A 62 16.45 -6.59 5.09
N SER A 63 15.53 -6.78 4.14
CA SER A 63 14.90 -8.08 3.89
C SER A 63 15.83 -9.17 3.34
N GLU A 64 17.04 -8.81 2.90
CA GLU A 64 18.05 -9.78 2.43
C GLU A 64 18.87 -10.37 3.59
N VAL A 65 18.93 -9.66 4.72
CA VAL A 65 19.81 -10.00 5.85
C VAL A 65 19.09 -10.15 7.19
N LEU A 66 17.84 -9.70 7.31
CA LEU A 66 17.01 -9.79 8.51
C LEU A 66 15.78 -10.68 8.27
N GLU A 67 15.39 -11.47 9.27
CA GLU A 67 14.11 -12.16 9.27
C GLU A 67 12.98 -11.19 9.66
N LEU A 68 12.23 -10.69 8.68
CA LEU A 68 11.15 -9.72 8.87
C LEU A 68 9.77 -10.34 8.63
N LYS A 69 8.83 -10.10 9.53
CA LYS A 69 7.42 -10.52 9.45
C LYS A 69 6.53 -9.30 9.53
N TYR A 70 5.51 -9.27 8.68
CA TYR A 70 4.52 -8.19 8.62
C TYR A 70 3.13 -8.78 8.81
N VAL A 71 2.38 -8.21 9.74
CA VAL A 71 1.04 -8.68 10.09
C VAL A 71 0.07 -7.50 10.09
N ARG A 72 -1.11 -7.70 9.51
CA ARG A 72 -2.26 -6.81 9.70
C ARG A 72 -3.23 -7.41 10.68
N ALA A 73 -3.83 -6.57 11.51
CA ALA A 73 -4.84 -6.97 12.47
C ALA A 73 -5.99 -5.96 12.51
N ASN A 74 -7.20 -6.43 12.79
CA ASN A 74 -8.34 -5.56 13.03
C ASN A 74 -8.38 -5.16 14.51
N SER A 75 -8.47 -3.87 14.79
CA SER A 75 -8.62 -3.35 16.15
C SER A 75 -9.58 -2.18 16.16
N PRO A 76 -10.42 -2.02 17.21
CA PRO A 76 -11.20 -0.81 17.37
C PRO A 76 -10.27 0.40 17.59
N GLY A 77 -10.67 1.57 17.08
CA GLY A 77 -9.94 2.82 17.26
C GLY A 77 -9.06 3.18 16.06
N GLU A 78 -8.02 3.96 16.31
CA GLU A 78 -7.13 4.48 15.26
C GLU A 78 -6.10 3.43 14.80
N ILE A 79 -5.51 3.66 13.62
CA ILE A 79 -4.42 2.82 13.12
C ILE A 79 -3.20 2.95 14.03
N LYS A 80 -2.64 1.80 14.41
CA LYS A 80 -1.42 1.66 15.18
C LYS A 80 -0.41 0.80 14.45
N ILE A 81 0.85 1.15 14.61
CA ILE A 81 2.00 0.43 14.09
C ILE A 81 2.83 0.02 15.31
N GLN A 82 3.10 -1.27 15.44
CA GLN A 82 3.94 -1.81 16.50
C GLN A 82 5.14 -2.52 15.90
N LEU A 83 6.33 -2.17 16.35
CA LEU A 83 7.59 -2.76 15.91
C LEU A 83 8.19 -3.58 17.06
N TRP A 84 8.41 -4.86 16.78
CA TRP A 84 8.91 -5.84 17.73
C TRP A 84 10.23 -6.40 17.26
N ARG A 85 11.16 -6.56 18.20
CA ARG A 85 12.24 -7.54 18.09
C ARG A 85 11.91 -8.72 18.97
N ILE A 86 11.86 -9.90 18.36
CA ILE A 86 11.64 -11.17 19.05
C ILE A 86 13.00 -11.85 19.15
N PRO A 87 13.59 -12.01 20.35
CA PRO A 87 14.90 -12.63 20.49
C PRO A 87 14.87 -14.09 20.04
N ALA A 88 16.04 -14.67 19.75
CA ALA A 88 16.18 -16.07 19.41
C ALA A 88 15.57 -16.96 20.50
N GLY A 89 14.68 -17.90 20.13
CA GLY A 89 13.94 -18.75 21.07
C GLY A 89 12.82 -18.04 21.84
N GLY A 90 12.59 -16.74 21.62
CA GLY A 90 11.49 -15.99 22.21
C GLY A 90 10.14 -16.35 21.58
N GLY A 91 9.08 -16.30 22.39
CA GLY A 91 7.72 -16.49 21.90
C GLY A 91 7.26 -15.31 21.03
N VAL A 92 6.66 -15.61 19.88
CA VAL A 92 6.00 -14.60 19.04
C VAL A 92 4.78 -14.07 19.81
N PRO A 93 4.59 -12.75 19.95
CA PRO A 93 3.43 -12.21 20.63
C PRO A 93 2.15 -12.65 19.93
N ARG A 94 1.13 -13.01 20.70
CA ARG A 94 -0.19 -13.33 20.16
C ARG A 94 -0.82 -12.06 19.62
N ILE A 95 -1.02 -12.00 18.30
CA ILE A 95 -1.74 -10.91 17.65
C ILE A 95 -3.20 -11.34 17.50
N GLU A 96 -4.11 -10.56 18.06
CA GLU A 96 -5.54 -10.82 17.94
C GLU A 96 -6.10 -10.30 16.61
N ASN A 97 -7.16 -10.93 16.12
CA ASN A 97 -7.90 -10.49 14.92
C ASN A 97 -7.01 -10.26 13.69
N VAL A 98 -6.01 -11.13 13.48
CA VAL A 98 -5.15 -11.09 12.30
C VAL A 98 -5.99 -11.19 11.03
N ASP A 99 -5.80 -10.24 10.14
CA ASP A 99 -6.52 -10.14 8.88
C ASP A 99 -5.61 -9.61 7.77
N ASN A 100 -4.97 -10.55 7.08
CA ASN A 100 -4.10 -10.25 5.94
C ASN A 100 -4.84 -10.20 4.61
N THR A 101 -6.18 -10.24 4.60
CA THR A 101 -6.97 -10.13 3.36
C THR A 101 -7.03 -8.69 2.86
N PHE A 102 -7.59 -8.50 1.67
CA PHE A 102 -8.01 -7.21 1.12
C PHE A 102 -9.54 -7.04 1.19
N SER A 103 -10.26 -7.93 1.90
CA SER A 103 -11.71 -7.84 2.04
C SER A 103 -12.12 -6.62 2.85
N LEU A 104 -13.08 -5.85 2.37
CA LEU A 104 -13.58 -4.65 3.03
C LEU A 104 -15.03 -4.85 3.49
N PRO A 105 -15.47 -4.19 4.56
CA PRO A 105 -16.88 -4.20 4.92
C PRO A 105 -17.74 -3.60 3.80
N GLY A 106 -18.88 -4.23 3.48
CA GLY A 106 -19.74 -3.79 2.37
C GLY A 106 -20.42 -2.42 2.57
N TYR A 107 -20.36 -1.84 3.77
CA TYR A 107 -20.99 -0.57 4.11
C TYR A 107 -20.07 0.65 3.99
N ILE A 108 -18.81 0.47 3.61
CA ILE A 108 -17.87 1.61 3.49
C ILE A 108 -18.31 2.56 2.36
N LYS A 109 -17.86 3.81 2.42
CA LYS A 109 -18.10 4.78 1.34
C LYS A 109 -17.06 4.59 0.23
N PRO A 110 -17.37 4.95 -1.02
CA PRO A 110 -16.35 5.04 -2.07
C PRO A 110 -15.18 5.92 -1.65
N PHE A 111 -13.97 5.52 -1.99
CA PHE A 111 -12.76 6.24 -1.60
C PHE A 111 -11.66 6.11 -2.66
N ARG A 112 -10.72 7.06 -2.64
CA ARG A 112 -9.53 6.99 -3.48
C ARG A 112 -8.50 6.10 -2.81
N LEU A 113 -8.14 5.01 -3.48
CA LEU A 113 -7.18 4.05 -2.99
C LEU A 113 -5.74 4.56 -3.19
N GLY A 114 -5.41 5.07 -4.37
CA GLY A 114 -4.03 5.49 -4.67
C GLY A 114 -3.95 6.41 -5.87
N THR A 115 -2.80 7.06 -6.03
CA THR A 115 -2.50 7.92 -7.19
C THR A 115 -1.10 7.59 -7.72
N GLU A 116 -1.01 7.09 -8.96
CA GLU A 116 0.29 6.99 -9.65
C GLU A 116 0.66 8.39 -10.15
N TYR A 117 1.66 9.01 -9.52
CA TYR A 117 2.32 10.19 -10.05
C TYR A 117 3.50 9.78 -10.95
N PRO A 118 3.74 10.51 -12.05
CA PRO A 118 5.01 10.45 -12.76
C PRO A 118 6.13 10.83 -11.79
N GLU A 119 7.22 10.06 -11.80
CA GLU A 119 8.44 10.26 -11.01
C GLU A 119 8.71 11.74 -10.76
N PHE A 120 8.27 12.25 -9.60
CA PHE A 120 8.90 13.41 -9.01
C PHE A 120 10.07 12.87 -8.18
N VAL A 121 11.24 13.30 -8.62
CA VAL A 121 12.51 13.26 -7.92
C VAL A 121 12.28 13.94 -6.56
N ASP A 122 12.68 13.30 -5.46
CA ASP A 122 12.66 13.79 -4.07
C ASP A 122 11.49 13.40 -3.15
N ASP A 123 10.62 12.44 -3.52
CA ASP A 123 9.79 11.82 -2.48
C ASP A 123 10.68 10.90 -1.61
N ILE A 124 10.94 11.33 -0.37
CA ILE A 124 11.65 10.57 0.67
C ILE A 124 10.97 9.21 0.92
N CYS A 125 9.67 9.12 0.62
CA CYS A 125 8.91 7.88 0.59
C CYS A 125 9.30 7.04 -0.62
N PRO A 126 9.74 5.78 -0.45
CA PRO A 126 9.81 4.86 -1.58
C PRO A 126 8.40 4.75 -2.16
N GLY A 127 8.18 5.38 -3.31
CA GLY A 127 6.93 5.32 -4.05
C GLY A 127 6.72 3.87 -4.47
N ASP A 128 5.99 3.11 -3.65
CA ASP A 128 5.66 1.75 -4.01
C ASP A 128 4.70 1.84 -5.18
N ARG A 129 5.18 1.48 -6.38
CA ARG A 129 4.46 1.40 -7.65
C ARG A 129 3.34 0.35 -7.65
N SER A 130 2.89 -0.04 -6.47
CA SER A 130 1.97 -1.12 -6.18
C SER A 130 0.53 -0.64 -6.08
N GLU A 131 0.22 0.65 -6.28
CA GLU A 131 -1.16 1.14 -6.17
C GLU A 131 -2.11 0.36 -7.06
N LYS A 132 -1.65 -0.01 -8.27
CA LYS A 132 -2.38 -0.86 -9.20
C LYS A 132 -2.54 -2.30 -8.72
N SER A 133 -1.51 -2.91 -8.14
CA SER A 133 -1.59 -4.29 -7.63
C SER A 133 -2.43 -4.37 -6.36
N VAL A 134 -2.32 -3.37 -5.49
CA VAL A 134 -3.15 -3.22 -4.29
C VAL A 134 -4.61 -2.98 -4.71
N PHE A 135 -4.84 -2.11 -5.70
CA PHE A 135 -6.17 -1.91 -6.28
C PHE A 135 -6.77 -3.19 -6.84
N ALA A 136 -5.97 -3.96 -7.59
CA ALA A 136 -6.41 -5.24 -8.11
C ALA A 136 -6.73 -6.23 -6.99
N ALA A 137 -5.89 -6.32 -5.96
CA ALA A 137 -6.13 -7.19 -4.80
C ALA A 137 -7.43 -6.84 -4.07
N PHE A 138 -7.71 -5.54 -3.85
CA PHE A 138 -9.00 -5.09 -3.30
C PHE A 138 -10.19 -5.49 -4.17
N LEU A 139 -10.10 -5.37 -5.50
CA LEU A 139 -11.18 -5.81 -6.37
C LEU A 139 -11.33 -7.33 -6.41
N SER A 140 -10.24 -8.09 -6.30
CA SER A 140 -10.28 -9.55 -6.26
C SER A 140 -11.00 -10.07 -5.01
N ASP A 141 -10.67 -9.53 -3.84
CA ASP A 141 -11.23 -9.98 -2.56
C ASP A 141 -12.65 -9.46 -2.31
N ASN A 142 -13.14 -8.51 -3.13
CA ASN A 142 -14.47 -7.94 -3.01
C ASN A 142 -15.23 -8.05 -4.35
N PRO A 143 -15.84 -9.21 -4.69
CA PRO A 143 -16.37 -9.48 -6.03
C PRO A 143 -17.49 -8.53 -6.52
N THR A 144 -18.25 -7.94 -5.60
CA THR A 144 -19.32 -6.97 -5.91
C THR A 144 -18.80 -5.58 -6.21
N ALA A 145 -17.61 -5.25 -5.71
CA ALA A 145 -17.03 -3.93 -5.84
C ALA A 145 -16.68 -3.59 -7.29
N ARG A 146 -16.61 -2.30 -7.59
CA ARG A 146 -16.20 -1.74 -8.87
C ARG A 146 -15.02 -0.78 -8.68
N GLY A 147 -14.38 -0.48 -9.79
CA GLY A 147 -13.22 0.37 -9.85
C GLY A 147 -13.42 1.50 -10.84
N ASN A 148 -13.26 2.75 -10.38
CA ASN A 148 -13.15 3.91 -11.26
C ASN A 148 -11.67 4.30 -11.39
N ILE A 149 -11.19 4.45 -12.62
CA ILE A 149 -9.79 4.79 -12.91
C ILE A 149 -9.77 6.08 -13.70
N VAL A 150 -9.27 7.15 -13.09
CA VAL A 150 -9.13 8.45 -13.74
C VAL A 150 -7.72 8.57 -14.28
N VAL A 151 -7.59 8.82 -15.59
CA VAL A 151 -6.28 8.96 -16.23
C VAL A 151 -6.15 10.35 -16.81
N ARG A 152 -5.22 11.14 -16.28
CA ARG A 152 -5.03 12.54 -16.67
C ARG A 152 -3.73 12.69 -17.44
N GLY A 153 -3.82 12.88 -18.76
CA GLY A 153 -2.66 13.07 -19.65
C GLY A 153 -2.54 14.51 -20.17
N ARG A 154 -1.35 14.88 -20.67
CA ARG A 154 -1.15 16.17 -21.38
C ARG A 154 -2.08 16.32 -22.58
N THR A 155 -2.37 15.21 -23.25
CA THR A 155 -3.38 15.11 -24.30
C THR A 155 -4.36 13.99 -23.97
N LEU A 156 -5.57 14.06 -24.53
CA LEU A 156 -6.56 12.99 -24.38
C LEU A 156 -6.06 11.67 -25.00
N THR A 157 -5.30 11.74 -26.09
CA THR A 157 -4.69 10.58 -26.74
C THR A 157 -3.75 9.83 -25.78
N LEU A 158 -2.86 10.54 -25.09
CA LEU A 158 -1.96 9.93 -24.10
C LEU A 158 -2.73 9.32 -22.92
N ALA A 159 -3.78 10.02 -22.45
CA ALA A 159 -4.63 9.49 -21.38
C ALA A 159 -5.34 8.18 -21.80
N LYS A 160 -5.89 8.14 -23.01
CA LYS A 160 -6.53 6.93 -23.56
C LYS A 160 -5.54 5.79 -23.73
N ALA A 161 -4.34 6.06 -24.24
CA ALA A 161 -3.29 5.05 -24.40
C ALA A 161 -2.86 4.43 -23.05
N LYS A 162 -2.63 5.26 -22.02
CA LYS A 162 -2.33 4.76 -20.66
C LYS A 162 -3.52 4.00 -20.06
N ALA A 163 -4.76 4.48 -20.23
CA ALA A 163 -5.96 3.77 -19.77
C ALA A 163 -6.06 2.36 -20.39
N ALA A 164 -5.86 2.24 -21.71
CA ALA A 164 -5.86 0.95 -22.39
C ALA A 164 -4.74 0.01 -21.89
N ARG A 165 -3.56 0.55 -21.57
CA ARG A 165 -2.47 -0.22 -20.94
C ARG A 165 -2.87 -0.74 -19.56
N ILE A 166 -3.44 0.11 -18.71
CA ILE A 166 -3.91 -0.28 -17.38
C ILE A 166 -5.00 -1.35 -17.48
N LEU A 167 -5.98 -1.17 -18.36
CA LEU A 167 -7.05 -2.15 -18.58
C LEU A 167 -6.50 -3.52 -18.98
N ARG A 168 -5.55 -3.56 -19.93
CA ARG A 168 -4.89 -4.82 -20.33
C ARG A 168 -4.18 -5.48 -19.15
N THR A 169 -3.46 -4.71 -18.34
CA THR A 169 -2.79 -5.23 -17.15
C THR A 169 -3.79 -5.77 -16.12
N LEU A 170 -4.84 -5.02 -15.77
CA LEU A 170 -5.84 -5.44 -14.78
C LEU A 170 -6.61 -6.69 -15.23
N LYS A 171 -6.98 -6.79 -16.51
CA LYS A 171 -7.64 -7.97 -17.06
C LYS A 171 -6.70 -9.17 -17.20
N GLY A 172 -5.50 -8.94 -17.75
CA GLY A 172 -4.58 -10.00 -18.13
C GLY A 172 -3.80 -10.55 -16.94
N GLN A 173 -3.14 -9.68 -16.18
CA GLN A 173 -2.28 -10.07 -15.06
C GLN A 173 -3.08 -10.37 -13.79
N TYR A 174 -4.16 -9.63 -13.54
CA TYR A 174 -4.90 -9.70 -12.28
C TYR A 174 -6.31 -10.28 -12.42
N ALA A 175 -6.70 -10.73 -13.62
CA ALA A 175 -8.00 -11.35 -13.88
C ALA A 175 -9.24 -10.52 -13.46
N ILE A 176 -9.13 -9.19 -13.39
CA ILE A 176 -10.26 -8.33 -13.02
C ILE A 176 -11.24 -8.22 -14.18
N ALA A 177 -12.52 -8.52 -13.92
CA ALA A 177 -13.56 -8.46 -14.94
C ALA A 177 -13.72 -7.03 -15.49
N GLY A 178 -13.73 -6.89 -16.82
CA GLY A 178 -13.73 -5.57 -17.47
C GLY A 178 -14.98 -4.74 -17.20
N ASN A 179 -16.13 -5.37 -16.96
CA ASN A 179 -17.38 -4.71 -16.58
C ASN A 179 -17.36 -4.12 -15.16
N ARG A 180 -16.38 -4.47 -14.34
CA ARG A 180 -16.15 -3.90 -13.01
C ARG A 180 -15.25 -2.66 -13.06
N LEU A 181 -14.67 -2.34 -14.22
CA LEU A 181 -13.69 -1.26 -14.38
C LEU A 181 -14.23 -0.15 -15.28
N HIS A 182 -14.32 1.06 -14.76
CA HIS A 182 -14.68 2.25 -15.53
C HIS A 182 -13.48 3.19 -15.67
N PHE A 183 -13.24 3.66 -16.88
CA PHE A 183 -12.10 4.53 -17.18
C PHE A 183 -12.56 5.93 -17.56
N PHE A 184 -11.92 6.93 -16.97
CA PHE A 184 -12.20 8.35 -17.21
C PHE A 184 -10.92 9.02 -17.73
N PRO A 185 -10.58 8.86 -19.01
CA PRO A 185 -9.47 9.58 -19.61
C PRO A 185 -9.83 11.07 -19.72
N ARG A 186 -8.91 11.93 -19.27
CA ARG A 186 -9.08 13.39 -19.25
C ARG A 186 -7.78 14.08 -19.70
N LYS A 187 -7.93 15.23 -20.36
CA LYS A 187 -6.83 16.17 -20.53
C LYS A 187 -6.56 16.83 -19.16
N ARG A 188 -5.29 16.99 -18.78
CA ARG A 188 -4.93 17.74 -17.57
C ARG A 188 -5.32 19.21 -17.72
N SER A 189 -5.79 19.79 -16.61
CA SER A 189 -6.07 21.22 -16.49
C SER A 189 -4.81 22.04 -16.24
N VAL A 190 -3.82 21.46 -15.53
CA VAL A 190 -2.56 22.11 -15.20
C VAL A 190 -1.41 21.46 -15.98
N PRO A 191 -0.58 22.24 -16.70
CA PRO A 191 0.64 21.72 -17.31
C PRO A 191 1.65 21.41 -16.20
N LEU A 192 1.94 20.13 -16.01
CA LEU A 192 3.14 19.68 -15.29
C LEU A 192 4.22 19.39 -16.32
N ASN A 193 5.48 19.64 -15.98
CA ASN A 193 6.62 19.35 -16.86
C ASN A 193 6.81 17.84 -17.13
N ASN A 194 6.04 16.98 -16.45
CA ASN A 194 6.09 15.54 -16.65
C ASN A 194 5.29 15.05 -17.89
N LEU A 195 5.91 14.13 -18.63
CA LEU A 195 5.32 13.56 -19.84
C LEU A 195 4.31 12.44 -19.53
N GLU A 196 4.44 11.74 -18.41
CA GLU A 196 3.58 10.59 -18.11
C GLU A 196 2.21 10.98 -17.53
N PRO A 197 1.10 10.31 -17.91
CA PRO A 197 -0.21 10.56 -17.29
C PRO A 197 -0.27 10.23 -15.80
N ILE A 198 -0.96 11.07 -15.02
CA ILE A 198 -1.32 10.78 -13.62
C ILE A 198 -2.51 9.80 -13.63
N VAL A 199 -2.51 8.81 -12.73
CA VAL A 199 -3.60 7.84 -12.60
C VAL A 199 -4.15 7.88 -11.18
N GLU A 200 -5.46 7.99 -11.04
CA GLU A 200 -6.13 7.84 -9.75
C GLU A 200 -6.94 6.55 -9.75
N TYR A 201 -6.81 5.76 -8.69
CA TYR A 201 -7.57 4.53 -8.45
C TYR A 201 -8.62 4.77 -7.38
N TRP A 202 -9.89 4.63 -7.77
CA TRP A 202 -11.04 4.82 -6.88
C TRP A 202 -11.76 3.50 -6.69
N TYR A 203 -11.92 3.08 -5.44
CA TYR A 203 -12.64 1.88 -5.05
C TYR A 203 -14.10 2.21 -4.76
N LEU A 204 -15.00 1.40 -5.30
CA LEU A 204 -16.45 1.52 -5.13
C LEU A 204 -16.97 0.19 -4.58
N PRO A 205 -17.39 0.11 -3.31
CA PRO A 205 -17.88 -1.13 -2.71
C PRO A 205 -19.13 -1.69 -3.41
#